data_AF-A0A0P1KR32-F1
#
_entry.id   AF-A0A0P1KR32-F1
#
_cell.length_a   1.000
_cell.length_b   1.000
_cell.length_c   1.000
_cell.angle_alpha   90.00
_cell.angle_beta   90.00
_cell.angle_gamma   90.00
#
_symmetry.space_group_name_H-M   'P 1'
#
loop_
_entity.id
_entity.type
_entity.pdbx_description
1 polymer ?
#
loop_
_entity_poly.entity_id
_entity_poly.type
_entity_poly.pdbx_seq_one_letter_code
_entity_poly.pdbx_strand_id
1 'polypeptide(L)'
;MKLPFRYTRSQLEVFRFAFCLLSPVAIMYWIGIDTDKKLNVPGFWPDPETLNKIPKEPYEIKAELARMKKERLEKRLRLEKKIAEEYGIDINAEKARIREEMKSER
;
A
#
# COMPACT_ATOMS: atom_id res chain seq x y z
N MET A 1 55.70 1.32 17.02
CA MET A 1 56.04 1.03 15.62
C MET A 1 56.02 2.33 14.82
N LYS A 2 57.16 2.81 14.33
CA LYS A 2 57.21 3.97 13.42
C LYS A 2 57.14 3.42 12.00
N LEU A 3 56.07 3.71 11.27
CA LEU A 3 55.90 3.28 9.89
C LEU A 3 56.95 3.98 9.01
N PRO A 4 57.74 3.27 8.19
CA PRO A 4 58.87 3.82 7.44
C PRO A 4 58.44 4.48 6.11
N PHE A 5 57.27 5.11 6.06
CA PHE A 5 56.72 5.65 4.82
C PHE A 5 56.69 7.18 4.85
N ARG A 6 57.48 7.80 3.96
CA ARG A 6 57.42 9.24 3.68
C ARG A 6 56.38 9.47 2.57
N TYR A 7 55.15 9.82 2.95
CA TYR A 7 54.12 10.19 1.99
C TYR A 7 54.25 11.67 1.61
N THR A 8 54.14 11.95 0.31
CA THR A 8 54.05 13.33 -0.17
C THR A 8 52.59 13.80 -0.15
N ARG A 9 52.38 15.12 -0.02
CA ARG A 9 51.03 15.72 -0.07
C ARG A 9 50.26 15.28 -1.31
N SER A 10 50.92 15.27 -2.47
CA SER A 10 50.33 14.86 -3.75
C SER A 10 49.90 13.40 -3.75
N GLN A 11 50.64 12.49 -3.09
CA GLN A 11 50.22 11.08 -2.96
C GLN A 11 48.94 10.95 -2.14
N LEU A 12 48.78 11.75 -1.08
CA LEU A 12 47.56 11.76 -0.25
C LEU A 12 46.37 12.36 -1.01
N GLU A 13 46.60 13.39 -1.83
CA GLU A 13 45.57 13.98 -2.69
C GLU A 13 45.08 12.98 -3.76
N VAL A 14 46.00 12.26 -4.40
CA VAL A 14 45.66 11.20 -5.36
C VAL A 14 44.91 10.06 -4.68
N PHE A 15 45.34 9.63 -3.49
CA PHE A 15 44.62 8.62 -2.72
C PHE A 15 43.21 9.07 -2.37
N ARG A 16 43.04 10.30 -1.87
CA ARG A 16 41.72 10.86 -1.55
C ARG A 16 40.82 10.90 -2.79
N PHE A 17 41.35 11.34 -3.93
CA PHE A 17 40.62 11.36 -5.19
C PHE A 17 40.18 9.95 -5.62
N ALA A 18 41.12 9.00 -5.63
CA ALA A 18 40.84 7.61 -6.00
C ALA A 18 39.83 6.95 -5.06
N PHE A 19 39.94 7.18 -3.75
CA PHE A 19 38.99 6.66 -2.76
C PHE A 19 37.59 7.23 -2.97
N CYS A 20 37.45 8.54 -3.15
CA CYS A 20 36.16 9.18 -3.41
C CYS A 20 35.51 8.70 -4.71
N LEU A 21 36.31 8.39 -5.74
CA LEU A 21 35.82 7.92 -7.03
C LEU A 21 35.47 6.43 -7.01
N LEU A 22 36.36 5.60 -6.46
CA LEU A 22 36.21 4.15 -6.49
C LEU A 22 35.25 3.62 -5.42
N SER A 23 35.15 4.27 -4.25
CA SER A 23 34.30 3.80 -3.16
C SER A 23 32.82 3.67 -3.58
N PRO A 24 32.17 4.69 -4.19
CA PRO A 24 30.77 4.54 -4.63
C PRO A 24 30.61 3.49 -5.73
N VAL A 25 31.54 3.43 -6.69
CA VAL A 25 31.51 2.45 -7.80
C VAL A 25 31.62 1.03 -7.26
N ALA A 26 32.52 0.80 -6.29
CA ALA A 26 32.68 -0.49 -5.64
C ALA A 26 31.43 -0.90 -4.87
N ILE A 27 30.79 0.03 -4.15
CA ILE A 27 29.53 -0.22 -3.45
C ILE A 27 28.42 -0.56 -4.45
N MET A 28 28.29 0.18 -5.55
CA MET A 28 27.29 -0.11 -6.58
C MET A 28 27.53 -1.46 -7.25
N TYR A 29 28.79 -1.85 -7.49
CA TYR A 29 29.12 -3.15 -8.05
C TYR A 29 28.87 -4.29 -7.05
N TRP A 30 29.18 -4.07 -5.77
CA TRP A 30 28.96 -5.05 -4.71
C TRP A 30 27.47 -5.26 -4.42
N ILE A 31 26.68 -4.19 -4.36
CA ILE A 31 25.23 -4.28 -4.18
C ILE A 31 24.58 -4.80 -5.47
N GLY A 32 24.89 -4.18 -6.61
CA GLY A 32 24.35 -4.50 -7.91
C GLY A 32 22.83 -4.25 -7.97
N ILE A 33 22.12 -5.18 -8.62
CA ILE A 33 20.66 -5.16 -8.76
C ILE A 33 19.95 -5.88 -7.59
N ASP A 34 20.68 -6.74 -6.88
CA ASP A 34 20.14 -7.54 -5.76
C ASP A 34 20.17 -6.78 -4.42
N THR A 35 19.62 -5.56 -4.42
CA THR A 35 19.51 -4.73 -3.20
C THR A 35 18.65 -5.41 -2.14
N ASP A 36 17.56 -6.06 -2.55
CA ASP A 36 16.64 -6.75 -1.65
C ASP A 36 17.40 -7.82 -0.85
N LYS A 37 18.02 -8.80 -1.49
CA LYS A 37 18.72 -9.89 -0.77
C LYS A 37 19.85 -9.41 0.15
N LYS A 38 20.59 -8.37 -0.22
CA LYS A 38 21.79 -7.91 0.50
C LYS A 38 21.50 -6.88 1.59
N LEU A 39 20.43 -6.10 1.44
CA LEU A 39 20.05 -5.02 2.35
C LEU A 39 18.72 -5.29 3.07
N ASN A 40 18.08 -6.45 2.85
CA ASN A 40 16.85 -6.79 3.55
C ASN A 40 17.10 -6.88 5.06
N VAL A 41 16.25 -6.22 5.82
CA VAL A 41 16.24 -6.34 7.27
C VAL A 41 15.21 -7.40 7.68
N PRO A 42 15.55 -8.30 8.61
CA PRO A 42 14.62 -9.35 9.05
C PRO A 42 13.37 -8.70 9.65
N GLY A 43 12.19 -9.04 9.11
CA GLY A 43 10.92 -8.49 9.56
C GLY A 43 10.59 -7.09 9.00
N PHE A 44 11.25 -6.64 7.94
CA PHE A 44 10.87 -5.38 7.26
C PHE A 44 9.42 -5.42 6.76
N TRP A 45 9.06 -6.53 6.11
CA TRP A 45 7.72 -6.73 5.57
C TRP A 45 6.83 -7.44 6.59
N PRO A 46 5.55 -7.03 6.72
CA PRO A 46 4.57 -7.79 7.47
C PRO A 46 4.48 -9.22 6.93
N ASP A 47 4.30 -10.19 7.83
CA ASP A 47 4.16 -11.58 7.44
C ASP A 47 3.05 -11.73 6.38
N PRO A 48 3.32 -12.33 5.20
CA PRO A 48 2.31 -12.60 4.18
C PRO A 48 1.08 -13.36 4.70
N GLU A 49 1.22 -14.13 5.78
CA GLU A 49 0.10 -14.79 6.46
C GLU A 49 -0.84 -13.80 7.16
N THR A 50 -0.32 -12.68 7.66
CA THR A 50 -1.08 -11.62 8.36
C THR A 50 -1.78 -10.66 7.40
N LEU A 51 -1.36 -10.63 6.14
CA LEU A 51 -1.94 -9.76 5.13
C LEU A 51 -3.31 -10.28 4.67
N ASN A 52 -4.22 -9.37 4.36
CA ASN A 52 -5.51 -9.72 3.75
C ASN A 52 -5.27 -10.44 2.43
N LYS A 53 -5.57 -11.74 2.39
CA LYS A 53 -5.45 -12.58 1.20
C LYS A 53 -6.58 -12.25 0.24
N ILE A 54 -6.28 -11.43 -0.76
CA ILE A 54 -7.25 -11.08 -1.82
C ILE A 54 -7.52 -12.36 -2.63
N PRO A 55 -8.79 -12.75 -2.84
CA PRO A 55 -9.14 -13.88 -3.69
C PRO A 55 -8.57 -13.68 -5.10
N LYS A 56 -7.74 -14.61 -5.58
CA LYS A 56 -7.09 -14.49 -6.89
C LYS A 56 -7.88 -15.23 -7.98
N GLU A 57 -8.57 -16.29 -7.60
CA GLU A 57 -9.28 -17.13 -8.55
C GLU A 57 -10.68 -16.59 -8.88
N PRO A 58 -11.14 -16.67 -10.14
CA PRO A 58 -12.42 -16.10 -10.56
C PRO A 58 -13.65 -16.63 -9.79
N TYR A 59 -13.61 -17.88 -9.34
CA TYR A 59 -14.71 -18.48 -8.59
C TYR A 59 -14.77 -17.95 -7.14
N GLU A 60 -13.61 -17.77 -6.50
CA GLU A 60 -13.51 -17.19 -5.15
C GLU A 60 -13.97 -15.74 -5.16
N ILE A 61 -13.60 -14.98 -6.19
CA ILE A 61 -14.05 -13.60 -6.38
C ILE A 61 -15.58 -13.52 -6.48
N LYS A 62 -16.21 -14.43 -7.24
CA LYS A 62 -17.68 -14.48 -7.36
C LYS A 62 -18.35 -14.82 -6.03
N ALA A 63 -17.78 -15.75 -5.26
CA ALA A 63 -18.30 -16.12 -3.95
C ALA A 63 -18.23 -14.95 -2.96
N GLU A 64 -17.09 -14.25 -2.91
CA GLU A 64 -16.89 -13.10 -2.03
C GLU A 64 -17.77 -11.91 -2.44
N LEU A 65 -17.96 -11.67 -3.75
CA LEU A 65 -18.93 -10.70 -4.26
C LEU A 65 -20.37 -11.03 -3.86
N ALA A 66 -20.76 -12.30 -3.90
CA ALA A 66 -22.08 -12.72 -3.47
C ALA A 66 -22.27 -12.51 -1.96
N ARG A 67 -21.24 -12.82 -1.15
CA ARG A 67 -21.22 -12.53 0.30
C ARG A 67 -21.41 -11.04 0.57
N MET A 68 -20.62 -10.19 -0.08
CA MET A 68 -20.71 -8.73 0.06
C MET A 68 -22.07 -8.17 -0.38
N LYS A 69 -22.69 -8.71 -1.43
CA LYS A 69 -24.03 -8.28 -1.87
C LYS A 69 -25.10 -8.61 -0.83
N LYS A 70 -25.06 -9.80 -0.24
CA LYS A 70 -25.98 -10.21 0.83
C LYS A 70 -25.84 -9.31 2.06
N GLU A 71 -24.61 -9.09 2.53
CA GLU A 71 -24.33 -8.24 3.68
C GLU A 71 -24.81 -6.79 3.46
N ARG A 72 -24.62 -6.24 2.25
CA ARG A 72 -25.14 -4.91 1.90
C ARG A 72 -26.66 -4.86 1.91
N LEU A 73 -27.34 -5.88 1.41
CA LEU A 73 -28.79 -5.95 1.38
C LEU A 73 -29.35 -6.02 2.81
N GLU A 74 -28.77 -6.86 3.66
CA GLU A 74 -29.16 -6.98 5.07
C GLU A 74 -28.96 -5.67 5.84
N LYS A 75 -27.81 -5.00 5.65
CA LYS A 75 -27.55 -3.68 6.23
C LYS A 75 -28.59 -2.64 5.77
N ARG A 76 -28.92 -2.63 4.48
CA ARG A 76 -29.97 -1.74 3.94
C ARG A 76 -31.33 -2.01 4.59
N LEU A 77 -31.78 -3.26 4.62
CA LEU A 77 -33.05 -3.63 5.23
C LEU A 77 -33.09 -3.28 6.72
N ARG A 78 -31.99 -3.48 7.44
CA ARG A 78 -31.88 -3.12 8.86
C ARG A 78 -31.99 -1.60 9.07
N LEU A 79 -31.36 -0.82 8.20
CA LEU A 79 -31.45 0.65 8.26
C LEU A 79 -32.85 1.14 7.90
N GLU A 80 -33.47 0.59 6.85
CA GLU A 80 -34.84 0.94 6.44
C GLU A 80 -35.84 0.64 7.57
N LYS A 81 -35.72 -0.51 8.23
CA LYS A 81 -36.55 -0.86 9.41
C LYS A 81 -36.36 0.12 10.57
N LYS A 82 -35.11 0.44 10.92
CA LYS A 82 -34.82 1.40 11.99
C LYS A 82 -35.42 2.77 11.71
N ILE A 83 -35.28 3.26 10.47
CA ILE A 83 -35.81 4.58 10.11
C ILE A 83 -37.35 4.57 10.11
N ALA A 84 -37.97 3.49 9.63
CA ALA A 84 -39.42 3.35 9.68
C ALA A 84 -39.96 3.28 11.12
N GLU A 85 -39.29 2.56 12.02
CA GLU A 85 -39.67 2.45 13.43
C GLU A 85 -39.46 3.75 14.21
N GLU A 86 -38.34 4.45 13.99
CA GLU A 86 -37.95 5.63 14.78
C GLU A 86 -38.60 6.93 14.27
N TYR A 87 -38.75 7.06 12.95
CA TYR A 87 -39.22 8.32 12.33
C TYR A 87 -40.57 8.17 11.61
N GLY A 88 -41.07 6.95 11.40
CA GLY A 88 -42.34 6.73 10.67
C GLY A 88 -42.30 7.16 9.20
N ILE A 89 -41.10 7.44 8.66
CA ILE A 89 -40.91 7.91 7.29
C ILE A 89 -40.79 6.72 6.34
N ASP A 90 -41.65 6.67 5.32
CA ASP A 90 -41.46 5.74 4.21
C ASP A 90 -40.36 6.26 3.26
N ILE A 91 -39.18 5.63 3.36
CA ILE A 91 -37.99 5.91 2.55
C ILE A 91 -38.29 5.86 1.05
N ASN A 92 -39.23 5.01 0.60
CA ASN A 92 -39.50 4.82 -0.81
C ASN A 92 -40.32 5.98 -1.39
N ALA A 93 -41.30 6.47 -0.62
CA ALA A 93 -42.09 7.65 -0.97
C ALA A 93 -41.21 8.91 -1.02
N GLU A 94 -40.33 9.09 -0.03
CA GLU A 94 -39.45 10.27 0.04
C GLU A 94 -38.44 10.30 -1.10
N LYS A 95 -37.87 9.15 -1.47
CA LYS A 95 -36.99 9.05 -2.65
C LYS A 95 -37.70 9.38 -3.96
N ALA A 96 -38.97 9.04 -4.09
CA ALA A 96 -39.75 9.37 -5.29
C ALA A 96 -39.98 10.88 -5.39
N ARG A 97 -40.31 11.55 -4.28
CA ARG A 97 -40.46 13.00 -4.21
C ARG A 97 -39.18 13.73 -4.61
N ILE A 98 -38.04 13.36 -4.00
CA ILE A 98 -36.74 13.94 -4.32
C ILE A 98 -36.37 13.72 -5.78
N ARG A 99 -36.65 12.54 -6.35
CA ARG A 99 -36.35 12.25 -7.75
C ARG A 99 -37.16 13.12 -8.72
N GLU A 100 -38.43 13.37 -8.42
CA GLU A 100 -39.26 14.25 -9.23
C GLU A 100 -38.85 15.72 -9.08
N GLU A 101 -38.49 16.17 -7.87
CA GLU A 101 -37.91 17.51 -7.65
C GLU A 101 -36.64 17.72 -8.48
N MET A 102 -35.69 16.79 -8.40
CA MET A 102 -34.43 16.80 -9.18
C MET A 102 -34.63 16.74 -10.71
N LYS A 103 -35.80 16.29 -11.16
CA LYS A 103 -36.18 16.24 -12.59
C LYS A 103 -36.88 17.52 -13.03
N SER A 104 -37.59 18.19 -12.11
CA SER A 104 -38.23 19.49 -12.35
C SER A 104 -37.23 20.66 -12.34
N GLU A 105 -36.11 20.52 -11.63
CA GLU A 105 -35.02 21.50 -11.56
C GLU A 105 -34.04 21.45 -12.75
N ARG A 106 -34.23 20.53 -13.69
CA ARG A 106 -33.33 20.26 -14.82
C ARG A 106 -33.98 20.65 -16.14
#